data_AF-A0A428NB82-F1
#
_entry.id   AF-A0A428NB82-F1
#
_cell.length_a   1.000
_cell.length_b   1.000
_cell.length_c   1.000
_cell.angle_alpha   90.00
_cell.angle_beta   90.00
_cell.angle_gamma   90.00
#
_symmetry.space_group_name_H-M   'P 1'
#
loop_
_entity.id
_entity.type
_entity.pdbx_description
1 polymer ?
#
loop_
_entity_poly.entity_id
_entity_poly.type
_entity_poly.pdbx_seq_one_letter_code
_entity_poly.pdbx_strand_id
1 'polypeptide(L)'
;MMLILMVLIGALGVPQAQSSNTAYSWAIGVFLIISSFLYNAGMGPLTNTLCCEIPSALLRSKSIVLARWSYTITAIIANAITLYQLNPTAWNWGAKTGFFWAGGCLISVVFAYFFVPEPRGRTSAEMDILFEKRISPRHFADVEVNLIEAIAGDDKKM
;
A
#
# COMPACT_ATOMS: atom_id res chain seq x y z
N MET A 1 -5.01 1.68 -9.98
CA MET A 1 -5.78 2.95 -10.05
C MET A 1 -4.98 4.16 -9.58
N MET A 2 -4.44 4.18 -8.35
CA MET A 2 -3.66 5.31 -7.83
C MET A 2 -2.46 5.70 -8.70
N LEU A 3 -1.74 4.72 -9.24
CA LEU A 3 -0.62 4.95 -10.15
C LEU A 3 -1.03 5.74 -11.41
N ILE A 4 -2.16 5.39 -12.02
CA ILE A 4 -2.65 6.03 -13.24
C ILE A 4 -2.99 7.49 -12.96
N LEU A 5 -3.63 7.77 -11.82
CA LEU A 5 -3.98 9.14 -11.43
C LEU A 5 -2.73 9.99 -11.14
N MET A 6 -1.70 9.43 -10.50
CA MET A 6 -0.45 10.15 -10.23
C MET A 6 0.36 10.42 -11.50
N VAL A 7 0.35 9.49 -12.46
CA VAL A 7 0.93 9.71 -13.80
C VAL A 7 0.18 10.80 -14.56
N LEU A 8 -1.15 10.83 -14.49
CA LEU A 8 -1.97 11.87 -15.14
C LEU A 8 -1.71 13.25 -14.52
N ILE A 9 -1.63 13.35 -13.19
CA ILE A 9 -1.29 14.60 -12.47
C ILE A 9 0.13 15.07 -12.86
N GLY A 10 1.10 14.14 -12.90
CA GLY A 10 2.47 14.44 -13.34
C GLY A 10 2.52 14.92 -14.79
N ALA A 11 1.80 14.25 -15.70
CA ALA A 11 1.74 14.57 -17.13
C ALA A 11 1.10 15.94 -17.38
N LEU A 12 0.06 16.31 -16.63
CA LEU A 12 -0.56 17.63 -16.67
C LEU A 12 0.33 18.73 -16.06
N GLY A 13 1.27 18.36 -15.18
CA GLY A 13 2.26 19.28 -14.62
C GLY A 13 3.38 19.71 -15.57
N VAL A 14 3.60 18.99 -16.68
CA VAL A 14 4.57 19.35 -17.72
C VAL A 14 4.12 20.57 -18.56
N PRO A 15 2.91 20.60 -19.13
CA PRO A 15 2.42 21.77 -19.88
C PRO A 15 2.08 22.97 -18.98
N GLN A 16 1.72 22.76 -17.71
CA GLN A 16 1.51 23.85 -16.74
C GLN A 16 2.81 24.63 -16.47
N ALA A 17 3.98 23.98 -16.52
CA ALA A 17 5.27 24.63 -16.33
C ALA A 17 5.68 25.52 -17.52
N GLN A 18 5.07 25.33 -18.70
CA GLN A 18 5.34 26.10 -19.91
C GLN A 18 4.26 27.14 -20.26
N SER A 19 3.04 27.00 -19.72
CA SER A 19 1.93 27.93 -19.95
C SER A 19 1.16 28.16 -18.64
N SER A 20 1.11 29.40 -18.17
CA SER A 20 0.39 29.83 -16.96
C SER A 20 -1.14 29.91 -17.16
N ASN A 21 -1.72 28.94 -17.85
CA ASN A 21 -3.16 28.87 -18.07
C ASN A 21 -3.86 28.32 -16.82
N THR A 22 -4.78 29.10 -16.27
CA THR A 22 -5.54 28.78 -15.04
C THR A 22 -6.29 27.45 -15.17
N ALA A 23 -6.71 27.06 -16.37
CA ALA A 23 -7.41 25.81 -16.65
C ALA A 23 -6.63 24.55 -16.22
N TYR A 24 -5.30 24.53 -16.39
CA TYR A 24 -4.48 23.37 -16.01
C TYR A 24 -4.39 23.21 -14.49
N SER A 25 -4.30 24.32 -13.75
CA SER A 25 -4.29 24.30 -12.28
C SER A 25 -5.60 23.75 -11.70
N TRP A 26 -6.75 24.12 -12.30
CA TRP A 26 -8.06 23.58 -11.90
C TRP A 26 -8.17 22.08 -12.21
N ALA A 27 -7.72 21.63 -13.38
CA ALA A 27 -7.72 20.20 -13.72
C ALA A 27 -6.88 19.38 -12.74
N ILE A 28 -5.67 19.84 -12.40
CA ILE A 28 -4.78 19.18 -11.42
C ILE A 28 -5.45 19.13 -10.04
N GLY A 29 -6.09 20.21 -9.62
CA GLY A 29 -6.84 20.25 -8.34
C GLY A 29 -7.95 19.21 -8.28
N VAL A 30 -8.74 19.06 -9.34
CA VAL A 30 -9.81 18.03 -9.42
C VAL A 30 -9.22 16.62 -9.34
N PHE A 31 -8.15 16.34 -10.08
CA PHE A 31 -7.50 15.02 -10.02
C PHE A 31 -6.89 14.72 -8.65
N LEU A 32 -6.33 15.72 -7.96
CA LEU A 32 -5.83 15.57 -6.60
C LEU A 32 -6.96 15.23 -5.62
N ILE A 33 -8.11 15.89 -5.72
CA ILE A 33 -9.29 15.60 -4.87
C ILE A 33 -9.78 14.17 -5.12
N ILE A 34 -9.93 13.77 -6.39
CA ILE A 34 -10.36 12.40 -6.75
C ILE A 34 -9.36 11.37 -6.22
N SER A 35 -8.06 11.61 -6.37
CA SER A 35 -7.04 10.71 -5.85
C SER A 35 -7.09 10.60 -4.32
N SER A 36 -7.35 11.71 -3.63
CA SER A 36 -7.47 11.74 -2.17
C SER A 36 -8.70 10.97 -1.70
N PHE A 37 -9.83 11.12 -2.38
CA PHE A 37 -11.05 10.37 -2.09
C PHE A 37 -10.84 8.86 -2.21
N LEU A 38 -10.29 8.41 -3.34
CA LEU A 38 -10.05 7.00 -3.58
C LEU A 38 -9.00 6.41 -2.63
N TYR A 39 -7.99 7.19 -2.23
CA TYR A 39 -7.02 6.78 -1.23
C TYR A 39 -7.67 6.54 0.14
N ASN A 40 -8.53 7.47 0.58
CA ASN A 40 -9.24 7.34 1.86
C ASN A 40 -10.28 6.20 1.83
N ALA A 41 -10.96 5.99 0.71
CA ALA A 41 -11.99 4.96 0.58
C ALA A 41 -11.40 3.53 0.44
N GLY A 42 -10.25 3.39 -0.21
CA GLY A 42 -9.65 2.08 -0.49
C GLY A 42 -8.42 1.79 0.35
N MET A 43 -7.33 2.49 0.07
CA MET A 43 -6.01 2.18 0.63
C MET A 43 -5.97 2.31 2.16
N GLY A 44 -6.67 3.30 2.71
CA GLY A 44 -6.78 3.51 4.17
C GLY A 44 -7.33 2.29 4.92
N PRO A 45 -8.59 1.88 4.67
CA PRO A 45 -9.16 0.70 5.34
C PRO A 45 -8.49 -0.61 4.92
N LEU A 46 -8.09 -0.76 3.65
CA LEU A 46 -7.43 -1.98 3.17
C LEU A 46 -6.11 -2.26 3.89
N THR A 47 -5.28 -1.24 4.10
CA THR A 47 -3.99 -1.43 4.79
C THR A 47 -4.19 -1.79 6.25
N ASN A 48 -5.14 -1.13 6.94
CA ASN A 48 -5.41 -1.40 8.35
C ASN A 48 -6.00 -2.80 8.58
N THR A 49 -6.89 -3.25 7.70
CA THR A 49 -7.48 -4.60 7.76
C THR A 49 -6.43 -5.66 7.48
N LEU A 50 -5.63 -5.48 6.43
CA LEU A 50 -4.57 -6.41 6.06
C LEU A 50 -3.48 -6.53 7.15
N CYS A 51 -3.05 -5.41 7.74
CA CYS A 51 -2.10 -5.42 8.87
C CYS A 51 -2.66 -6.13 10.11
N CYS A 52 -3.98 -6.14 10.28
CA CYS A 52 -4.61 -6.93 11.33
C CYS A 52 -4.65 -8.40 10.91
N GLU A 53 -5.07 -8.76 9.71
CA GLU A 53 -5.35 -10.16 9.32
C GLU A 53 -4.13 -11.06 9.17
N ILE A 54 -3.00 -10.54 8.68
CA ILE A 54 -1.78 -11.31 8.42
C ILE A 54 -1.09 -11.89 9.68
N PRO A 55 -0.89 -11.13 10.78
CA PRO A 55 -0.17 -11.66 11.94
C PRO A 55 -1.01 -12.61 12.80
N SER A 56 -0.37 -13.67 13.31
CA SER A 56 -0.94 -14.58 14.31
C SER A 56 -1.45 -13.82 15.54
N ALA A 57 -2.56 -14.28 16.12
CA ALA A 57 -3.29 -13.58 17.17
C ALA A 57 -2.45 -13.24 18.41
N LEU A 58 -1.47 -14.09 18.76
CA LEU A 58 -0.60 -13.90 19.93
C LEU A 58 0.48 -12.82 19.70
N LEU A 59 0.92 -12.62 18.45
CA LEU A 59 1.97 -11.66 18.08
C LEU A 59 1.42 -10.42 17.36
N ARG A 60 0.10 -10.36 17.15
CA ARG A 60 -0.61 -9.28 16.43
C ARG A 60 -0.27 -7.90 17.00
N SER A 61 -0.35 -7.70 18.31
CA SER A 61 -0.10 -6.38 18.91
C SER A 61 1.31 -5.86 18.67
N LYS A 62 2.34 -6.72 18.79
CA LYS A 62 3.74 -6.32 18.55
C LYS A 62 3.99 -6.00 17.07
N SER A 63 3.42 -6.79 16.18
CA SER A 63 3.54 -6.63 14.72
C SER A 63 2.86 -5.35 14.23
N ILE A 64 1.65 -5.06 14.74
CA ILE A 64 0.93 -3.82 14.43
C ILE A 64 1.72 -2.61 14.90
N VAL A 65 2.23 -2.61 16.14
CA VAL A 65 3.01 -1.49 16.65
C VAL A 65 4.23 -1.21 15.76
N LEU A 66 4.98 -2.25 15.38
CA LEU A 66 6.14 -2.10 14.48
C LEU A 66 5.73 -1.51 13.12
N ALA A 67 4.65 -2.03 12.52
CA ALA A 67 4.12 -1.54 11.24
C ALA A 67 3.68 -0.06 11.33
N ARG A 68 3.09 0.34 12.46
CA ARG A 68 2.67 1.74 12.70
C ARG A 68 3.85 2.68 12.88
N TRP A 69 4.92 2.23 13.53
CA TRP A 69 6.17 2.98 13.64
C TRP A 69 6.82 3.18 12.27
N SER A 70 6.97 2.12 11.48
CA SER A 70 7.54 2.23 10.12
C SER A 70 6.69 3.14 9.22
N TYR A 71 5.36 3.06 9.32
CA TYR A 71 4.45 3.95 8.60
C TYR A 71 4.65 5.42 8.99
N THR A 72 4.70 5.69 10.30
CA THR A 72 4.87 7.07 10.80
C THR A 72 6.21 7.67 10.39
N ILE A 73 7.31 6.92 10.47
CA ILE A 73 8.63 7.40 10.03
C ILE A 73 8.63 7.73 8.54
N THR A 74 8.09 6.82 7.72
CA THR A 74 8.00 7.03 6.27
C THR A 74 7.12 8.25 5.95
N ALA A 75 6.02 8.43 6.68
CA ALA A 75 5.13 9.58 6.52
C ALA A 75 5.83 10.91 6.88
N ILE A 76 6.66 10.94 7.91
CA ILE A 76 7.43 12.15 8.27
C ILE A 76 8.39 12.52 7.13
N ILE A 77 9.13 11.55 6.60
CA ILE A 77 10.05 11.77 5.47
C ILE A 77 9.28 12.24 4.23
N ALA A 78 8.16 11.59 3.91
CA ALA A 78 7.30 11.95 2.79
C ALA A 78 6.77 13.39 2.90
N ASN A 79 6.31 13.80 4.08
CA ASN A 79 5.82 15.16 4.32
C ASN A 79 6.95 16.20 4.18
N ALA A 80 8.14 15.90 4.68
CA ALA A 80 9.30 16.78 4.52
C ALA A 80 9.67 16.96 3.04
N ILE A 81 9.78 15.86 2.28
CA ILE A 81 10.09 15.88 0.85
C ILE A 81 9.02 16.66 0.07
N THR A 82 7.74 16.42 0.37
CA THR A 82 6.61 17.09 -0.30
C THR A 82 6.68 18.60 -0.08
N LEU A 83 7.03 19.04 1.13
CA LEU A 83 7.19 20.47 1.44
C LEU A 83 8.30 21.11 0.60
N TYR A 84 9.45 20.44 0.46
CA TYR A 84 10.54 20.92 -0.40
C TYR A 84 10.18 20.93 -1.89
N GLN A 85 9.41 19.94 -2.35
CA GLN A 85 8.96 19.82 -3.74
C GLN A 85 7.95 20.92 -4.13
N LEU A 86 7.07 21.30 -3.21
CA LEU A 86 6.05 22.31 -3.43
C LEU A 86 6.56 23.74 -3.23
N ASN A 87 7.63 23.91 -2.45
CA ASN A 87 8.17 25.22 -2.14
C ASN A 87 8.84 25.87 -3.38
N PRO A 88 8.38 27.05 -3.82
CA PRO A 88 8.90 27.73 -5.01
C PRO A 88 10.34 28.27 -4.86
N THR A 89 10.83 28.46 -3.63
CA THR A 89 12.21 28.91 -3.34
C THR A 89 13.20 27.75 -3.15
N ALA A 90 12.73 26.50 -3.15
CA ALA A 90 13.58 25.31 -3.04
C ALA A 90 13.62 24.54 -4.36
N TRP A 91 12.93 23.40 -4.47
CA TRP A 91 12.96 22.55 -5.66
C TRP A 91 11.96 22.96 -6.74
N ASN A 92 10.88 23.66 -6.40
CA ASN A 92 9.88 24.19 -7.35
C ASN A 92 9.42 23.13 -8.38
N TRP A 93 9.19 21.89 -7.94
CA TRP A 93 8.73 20.82 -8.83
C TRP A 93 7.24 20.95 -9.15
N GLY A 94 6.48 21.64 -8.28
CA GLY A 94 5.05 21.88 -8.50
C GLY A 94 4.31 20.58 -8.83
N ALA A 95 3.60 20.56 -9.95
CA ALA A 95 2.86 19.40 -10.40
C ALA A 95 3.73 18.24 -10.95
N LYS A 96 5.02 18.45 -11.26
CA LYS A 96 5.95 17.35 -11.65
C LYS A 96 6.22 16.37 -10.51
N THR A 97 5.94 16.78 -9.28
CA THR A 97 5.93 15.93 -8.08
C THR A 97 5.08 14.67 -8.26
N GLY A 98 4.03 14.72 -9.10
CA GLY A 98 3.20 13.57 -9.43
C GLY A 98 3.98 12.39 -10.05
N PHE A 99 5.02 12.65 -10.85
CA PHE A 99 5.86 11.58 -11.42
C PHE A 99 6.72 10.87 -10.35
N PHE A 100 7.22 11.62 -9.38
CA PHE A 100 8.00 11.05 -8.28
C PHE A 100 7.14 10.10 -7.43
N TRP A 101 5.94 10.54 -7.06
CA TRP A 101 5.00 9.72 -6.30
C TRP A 101 4.42 8.55 -7.12
N ALA A 102 4.26 8.72 -8.43
CA ALA A 102 3.92 7.61 -9.33
C ALA A 102 4.98 6.49 -9.31
N GLY A 103 6.27 6.85 -9.26
CA GLY A 103 7.37 5.89 -9.10
C GLY A 103 7.27 5.13 -7.78
N GLY A 104 6.98 5.83 -6.67
CA GLY A 104 6.71 5.20 -5.37
C GLY A 104 5.54 4.22 -5.43
N CYS A 105 4.43 4.62 -6.07
CA CYS A 105 3.27 3.75 -6.27
C CYS A 105 3.62 2.49 -7.09
N LEU A 106 4.46 2.60 -8.12
CA LEU A 106 4.87 1.45 -8.92
C LEU A 106 5.64 0.43 -8.07
N ILE A 107 6.59 0.90 -7.26
CA ILE A 107 7.35 0.04 -6.35
C ILE A 107 6.40 -0.63 -5.35
N SER A 108 5.44 0.10 -4.79
CA SER A 108 4.44 -0.48 -3.87
C SER A 108 3.56 -1.54 -4.54
N VAL A 109 3.15 -1.34 -5.81
CA VAL A 109 2.37 -2.34 -6.56
C VAL A 109 3.19 -3.60 -6.81
N VAL A 110 4.45 -3.45 -7.24
CA VAL A 110 5.35 -4.58 -7.44
C VAL A 110 5.55 -5.32 -6.12
N PHE A 111 5.85 -4.60 -5.03
CA PHE A 111 6.02 -5.21 -3.72
C PHE A 111 4.76 -5.96 -3.26
N ALA A 112 3.58 -5.35 -3.40
CA ALA A 112 2.31 -5.99 -3.06
C ALA A 112 2.12 -7.29 -3.87
N TYR A 113 2.44 -7.28 -5.17
CA TYR A 113 2.31 -8.45 -6.03
C TYR A 113 3.26 -9.62 -5.68
N PHE A 114 4.43 -9.35 -5.11
CA PHE A 114 5.40 -10.41 -4.75
C PHE A 114 5.26 -10.86 -3.29
N PHE A 115 4.97 -9.96 -2.37
CA PHE A 115 5.12 -10.21 -0.93
C PHE A 115 3.80 -10.23 -0.15
N VAL A 116 2.71 -9.68 -0.67
CA VAL A 116 1.43 -9.65 0.05
C VAL A 116 0.63 -10.92 -0.28
N PRO A 117 0.40 -11.83 0.70
CA PRO A 117 -0.51 -12.95 0.52
C PRO A 117 -1.96 -12.44 0.51
N GLU A 118 -2.86 -13.17 -0.15
CA GLU A 118 -4.29 -12.86 -0.15
C GLU A 118 -5.00 -13.60 1.00
N PRO A 119 -5.45 -12.91 2.07
CA PRO A 119 -6.07 -13.54 3.24
C PRO A 119 -7.57 -13.83 3.06
N ARG A 120 -8.16 -13.49 1.91
CA ARG A 120 -9.61 -13.47 1.71
C ARG A 120 -10.21 -14.88 1.91
N GLY A 121 -11.11 -14.99 2.89
CA GLY A 121 -11.89 -16.20 3.15
C GLY A 121 -11.19 -17.28 3.99
N ARG A 122 -10.04 -16.97 4.61
CA ARG A 122 -9.30 -17.89 5.48
C ARG A 122 -9.36 -17.46 6.94
N THR A 123 -9.43 -18.43 7.84
CA THR A 123 -9.31 -18.18 9.29
C THR A 123 -7.85 -17.89 9.65
N SER A 124 -7.60 -17.09 10.71
CA SER A 124 -6.23 -16.82 11.17
C SER A 124 -5.44 -18.10 11.50
N ALA A 125 -6.12 -19.16 11.94
CA ALA A 125 -5.51 -20.46 12.20
C ALA A 125 -5.08 -21.20 10.92
N GLU A 126 -5.88 -21.14 9.85
CA GLU A 126 -5.48 -21.70 8.54
C GLU A 126 -4.28 -20.94 7.94
N MET A 127 -4.23 -19.63 8.15
CA MET A 127 -3.12 -18.79 7.69
C MET A 127 -1.81 -19.14 8.39
N ASP A 128 -1.85 -19.37 9.70
CA ASP A 128 -0.67 -19.79 10.48
C ASP A 128 -0.12 -21.15 9.97
N ILE A 129 -0.99 -22.11 9.63
CA ILE A 129 -0.60 -23.41 9.04
C ILE A 129 0.03 -23.25 7.65
N LEU A 130 -0.49 -22.33 6.82
CA LEU A 130 0.07 -22.03 5.49
C LEU A 130 1.47 -21.38 5.59
N PHE A 131 1.67 -20.52 6.59
CA PHE A 131 2.98 -19.94 6.89
C PHE A 131 3.96 -21.00 7.40
N GLU A 132 3.53 -21.94 8.24
CA GLU A 132 4.36 -23.05 8.73
C GLU A 132 4.80 -23.99 7.60
N LYS A 133 3.91 -24.26 6.64
CA LYS A 133 4.21 -25.03 5.42
C LYS A 133 5.09 -24.27 4.41
N ARG A 134 5.50 -23.03 4.70
CA ARG A 134 6.34 -22.16 3.84
C ARG A 134 5.83 -22.05 2.40
N ILE A 135 4.51 -22.06 2.22
CA ILE A 135 3.92 -21.93 0.89
C ILE A 135 4.16 -20.49 0.42
N SER A 136 4.44 -20.30 -0.87
CA SER A 136 4.62 -18.95 -1.40
C SER A 136 3.31 -18.15 -1.26
N PRO A 137 3.36 -16.84 -0.94
CA PRO A 137 2.18 -15.98 -0.74
C PRO A 137 1.14 -16.03 -1.87
N ARG A 138 1.54 -16.43 -3.07
CA ARG A 138 0.71 -16.51 -4.29
C ARG A 138 -0.19 -17.75 -4.37
N HIS A 139 0.18 -18.83 -3.70
CA HIS A 139 -0.61 -20.08 -3.73
C HIS A 139 -1.48 -20.24 -2.48
N PHE A 140 -1.58 -19.21 -1.63
CA PHE A 140 -2.42 -19.25 -0.42
C PHE A 140 -3.92 -19.37 -0.75
N ALA A 141 -4.35 -18.90 -1.93
CA ALA A 141 -5.73 -19.06 -2.38
C ALA A 141 -6.06 -20.50 -2.80
N ASP A 142 -5.11 -21.20 -3.45
CA ASP A 142 -5.34 -22.50 -4.09
C ASP A 142 -5.17 -23.70 -3.14
N VAL A 143 -4.58 -23.50 -1.97
CA VAL A 143 -4.33 -24.59 -1.02
C VAL A 143 -5.50 -24.75 -0.06
N GLU A 144 -6.29 -25.80 -0.22
CA GLU A 144 -7.28 -26.22 0.79
C GLU A 144 -6.58 -26.65 2.09
N VAL A 145 -6.88 -25.96 3.18
CA VAL A 145 -6.39 -26.28 4.51
C VAL A 145 -7.52 -26.92 5.31
N ASN A 146 -7.42 -28.22 5.57
CA ASN A 146 -8.31 -28.92 6.51
C ASN A 146 -7.70 -28.85 7.92
N LEU A 147 -8.29 -28.02 8.79
CA LEU A 147 -7.90 -27.86 10.20
C LEU A 147 -7.86 -29.20 10.96
N ILE A 148 -8.78 -30.11 10.65
CA ILE A 148 -8.88 -31.43 11.31
C ILE A 148 -7.66 -32.30 11.01
N GLU A 149 -7.13 -32.23 9.80
CA GLU A 149 -5.99 -33.06 9.37
C GLU A 149 -4.66 -32.56 9.93
N ALA A 150 -4.53 -31.23 10.09
CA ALA A 150 -3.38 -30.61 10.74
C ALA A 150 -3.30 -30.97 12.23
N ILE A 151 -4.43 -30.97 12.94
CA ILE A 151 -4.50 -31.35 14.36
C ILE A 151 -4.28 -32.86 14.52
N ALA A 152 -4.87 -33.70 13.65
CA ALA A 152 -4.72 -35.15 13.71
C ALA A 152 -3.31 -35.65 13.32
N GLY A 153 -2.54 -34.86 12.56
CA GLY A 153 -1.13 -35.15 12.24
C GLY A 153 -0.17 -34.89 13.41
N ASP A 154 -0.54 -34.01 14.34
CA ASP A 154 0.25 -33.69 15.53
C ASP A 154 0.06 -34.77 16.62
N ASP A 155 -1.15 -35.31 16.75
CA ASP A 155 -1.50 -36.40 17.68
C ASP A 155 -0.83 -37.74 17.33
N LYS A 156 -0.37 -37.92 16.08
CA LYS A 156 0.38 -39.12 15.65
C LYS A 156 1.89 -39.03 15.90
N LYS A 157 2.39 -37.89 16.37
CA LYS A 157 3.82 -37.67 16.63
C LYS A 157 4.19 -37.59 18.12
N MET A 158 3.21 -37.70 19.02
CA MET A 158 3.43 -37.97 20.46
C MET A 158 3.34 -39.46 20.76
#